data_AF-T1L617-F1
#
_entry.id   AF-T1L617-F1
#
_cell.length_a   1.000
_cell.length_b   1.000
_cell.length_c   1.000
_cell.angle_alpha   90.00
_cell.angle_beta   90.00
_cell.angle_gamma   90.00
#
_symmetry.space_group_name_H-M   'P 1'
#
loop_
_entity.id
_entity.type
_entity.pdbx_description
1 polymer ?
#
loop_
_entity_poly.entity_id
_entity_poly.type
_entity_poly.pdbx_seq_one_letter_code
_entity_poly.pdbx_strand_id
1 'polypeptide(L)' 'MVLVDLNITVCSQIVGEFDYKKVLQHPGSSYEPEIFPGIHLKLDKSKVIYIIFRTGKVIITE' A
#
# COMPACT_ATOMS: atom_id res chain seq x y z
N MET A 1 15.83 26.75 -7.93
CA MET A 1 15.28 25.49 -8.47
C MET A 1 13.84 25.43 -8.04
N VAL A 2 12.90 25.59 -8.98
CA VAL A 2 11.46 25.56 -8.65
C VAL A 2 11.15 24.12 -8.23
N LEU A 3 10.80 23.92 -6.96
CA LEU A 3 10.25 22.65 -6.48
C LEU A 3 8.85 22.52 -7.07
N VAL A 4 8.73 21.64 -8.07
CA VAL A 4 7.44 21.14 -8.58
C VAL A 4 7.11 19.92 -7.71
N ASP A 5 5.88 19.81 -7.23
CA ASP A 5 5.41 18.80 -6.27
C ASP A 5 6.11 17.43 -6.41
N LEU A 6 6.96 17.09 -5.43
CA LEU A 6 7.70 15.83 -5.43
C LEU A 6 6.81 14.75 -4.83
N ASN A 7 6.20 13.91 -5.67
CA ASN A 7 5.59 12.67 -5.20
C ASN A 7 6.70 11.62 -5.01
N ILE A 8 6.89 11.17 -3.76
CA ILE A 8 7.83 10.14 -3.37
C ILE A 8 7.12 8.79 -3.35
N THR A 9 7.68 7.81 -4.07
CA THR A 9 7.22 6.41 -4.03
C THR A 9 8.35 5.51 -3.52
N VAL A 10 8.03 4.69 -2.52
CA VAL A 10 8.96 3.72 -1.93
C VAL A 10 8.44 2.31 -2.17
N CYS A 11 9.32 1.41 -2.60
CA CYS A 11 9.03 -0.02 -2.72
C CYS A 11 9.79 -0.81 -1.64
N SER A 12 9.12 -1.75 -0.99
CA SER A 12 9.69 -2.66 0.00
C SER A 12 9.11 -4.07 -0.14
N GLN A 13 9.71 -5.02 0.56
CA GLN A 13 9.30 -6.43 0.58
C GLN A 13 9.18 -6.88 2.04
N ILE A 14 8.05 -7.48 2.39
CA ILE A 14 7.87 -8.16 3.67
C ILE A 14 8.67 -9.46 3.63
N VAL A 15 9.55 -9.65 4.61
CA VAL A 15 10.39 -10.83 4.77
C VAL A 15 9.79 -11.73 5.85
N GLY A 16 9.68 -13.03 5.57
CA GLY A 16 9.10 -14.02 6.48
C GLY A 16 7.65 -14.39 6.15
N GLU A 17 6.96 -15.00 7.10
CA GLU A 17 5.56 -15.38 6.93
C GLU A 17 4.66 -14.17 6.79
N PHE A 18 3.88 -14.12 5.72
CA PHE A 18 2.97 -13.03 5.42
C PHE A 18 1.58 -13.56 5.07
N ASP A 19 0.59 -13.24 5.91
CA ASP A 19 -0.81 -13.48 5.64
C ASP A 19 -1.52 -12.16 5.33
N TYR A 20 -1.70 -11.89 4.03
CA TYR A 20 -2.36 -10.69 3.55
C TYR A 20 -3.81 -10.56 4.04
N LYS A 21 -4.46 -11.65 4.46
CA LYS A 21 -5.84 -11.59 4.99
C LYS A 21 -5.90 -10.81 6.30
N LYS A 22 -4.81 -10.75 7.07
CA LYS A 22 -4.71 -9.91 8.27
C LYS A 22 -4.75 -8.41 7.92
N VAL A 23 -4.21 -8.03 6.77
CA VAL A 23 -4.27 -6.64 6.28
C VAL A 23 -5.71 -6.25 5.96
N LEU A 24 -6.50 -7.18 5.40
CA LEU A 24 -7.91 -6.97 5.05
C LEU A 24 -8.83 -6.76 6.26
N GLN A 25 -8.36 -7.06 7.47
CA GLN A 25 -9.11 -6.80 8.69
C GLN A 25 -9.08 -5.32 9.11
N HIS A 26 -8.18 -4.53 8.52
CA HIS A 26 -8.08 -3.11 8.81
C HIS A 26 -9.23 -2.34 8.10
N PRO A 27 -9.95 -1.43 8.79
CA PRO A 27 -11.09 -0.72 8.22
C PRO A 27 -10.72 0.22 7.06
N GLY A 28 -9.46 0.67 7.02
CA GLY A 28 -8.92 1.47 5.92
C GLY A 28 -8.41 0.66 4.72
N SER A 29 -8.67 -0.66 4.68
CA SER A 29 -8.27 -1.51 3.57
C SER A 29 -9.38 -1.63 2.53
N SER A 30 -9.00 -1.65 1.24
CA SER A 30 -9.85 -1.97 0.10
C SER A 30 -9.12 -2.92 -0.83
N TYR A 31 -9.83 -3.94 -1.32
CA TYR A 31 -9.24 -5.01 -2.13
C TYR A 31 -10.25 -5.57 -3.12
N GLU A 32 -10.03 -5.27 -4.40
CA GLU A 32 -10.82 -5.72 -5.53
C GLU A 32 -9.87 -6.36 -6.57
N PRO A 33 -9.43 -7.62 -6.35
CA PRO A 33 -8.37 -8.25 -7.14
C PRO A 33 -8.67 -8.39 -8.62
N GLU A 34 -9.95 -8.50 -8.97
CA GLU A 34 -10.42 -8.55 -10.36
C GLU A 34 -10.18 -7.21 -11.09
N ILE A 35 -10.10 -6.10 -10.35
CA ILE A 35 -9.83 -4.76 -10.89
C ILE A 35 -8.34 -4.41 -10.74
N PHE A 36 -7.75 -4.68 -9.58
CA PHE A 36 -6.33 -4.43 -9.32
C PHE A 36 -5.77 -5.37 -8.25
N PRO A 37 -4.58 -5.99 -8.47
CA PRO A 37 -4.06 -7.06 -7.60
C PRO A 37 -3.47 -6.59 -6.26
N GLY A 38 -3.47 -5.29 -5.96
CA GLY A 38 -2.94 -4.71 -4.72
C GLY A 38 -4.02 -4.31 -3.73
N ILE A 39 -3.77 -4.55 -2.45
CA ILE A 39 -4.59 -4.07 -1.34
C ILE A 39 -4.25 -2.60 -1.12
N HIS A 40 -5.24 -1.73 -1.28
CA HIS A 40 -5.10 -0.32 -0.92
C HIS A 40 -5.34 -0.19 0.58
N LEU A 41 -4.38 0.36 1.31
CA LEU A 41 -4.48 0.57 2.74
C LEU A 41 -4.17 2.04 3.07
N LYS A 42 -5.12 2.68 3.73
CA LYS A 42 -4.97 4.01 4.31
C LYS A 42 -4.96 3.91 5.83
N LEU A 43 -3.83 4.29 6.45
CA LEU A 43 -3.65 4.18 7.90
C LEU A 43 -4.24 5.36 8.67
N ASP A 44 -4.25 6.55 8.07
CA ASP A 44 -4.70 7.79 8.72
C ASP A 44 -5.26 8.79 7.70
N LYS A 45 -5.39 10.07 8.09
CA LYS A 45 -5.91 11.13 7.22
C LYS A 45 -4.85 11.73 6.28
N SER A 46 -3.62 11.22 6.28
CA SER A 46 -2.57 11.70 5.37
C SER A 46 -2.90 11.38 3.90
N LYS A 47 -2.08 11.91 3.00
CA LYS A 47 -2.15 11.57 1.58
C LYS A 47 -1.51 10.22 1.26
N VAL A 48 -0.77 9.64 2.22
CA VAL A 48 -0.03 8.39 2.03
C VAL A 48 -0.98 7.20 1.87
N ILE A 49 -0.72 6.41 0.84
CA ILE A 49 -1.39 5.15 0.52
C ILE A 49 -0.35 4.04 0.48
N TYR A 50 -0.69 2.93 1.12
CA TYR A 50 0.07 1.69 1.08
C TYR A 50 -0.63 0.75 0.10
N ILE A 51 0.09 0.26 -0.89
CA ILE A 51 -0.36 -0.78 -1.81
C ILE A 51 0.39 -2.06 -1.45
N ILE A 52 -0.33 -3.04 -0.92
CA ILE A 52 0.26 -4.29 -0.42
C ILE A 52 -0.20 -5.43 -1.32
N PHE A 53 0.74 -6.14 -1.94
CA PHE A 53 0.45 -7.30 -2.78
C PHE A 53 0.43 -8.59 -1.94
N ARG A 54 -0.31 -9.60 -2.41
CA ARG A 54 -0.33 -10.94 -1.80
C ARG A 54 1.06 -11.59 -1.66
N THR A 55 2.02 -11.15 -2.47
CA THR A 55 3.42 -11.60 -2.45
C THR A 55 4.25 -10.98 -1.32
N GLY A 56 3.69 -10.05 -0.54
CA GLY A 56 4.41 -9.28 0.47
C GLY A 56 5.15 -8.07 -0.08
N LYS A 57 5.10 -7.80 -1.40
CA LYS A 57 5.58 -6.52 -1.95
C LYS A 57 4.71 -5.39 -1.43
N VAL A 58 5.34 -4.29 -1.01
CA VAL A 58 4.68 -3.09 -0.52
C VAL A 58 5.15 -1.90 -1.35
N ILE A 59 4.21 -1.09 -1.83
CA ILE A 59 4.46 0.22 -2.43
C ILE A 59 3.83 1.25 -1.51
N ILE A 60 4.57 2.31 -1.19
CA ILE A 60 4.11 3.43 -0.37
C ILE A 60 4.26 4.68 -1.21
N THR A 61 3.19 5.44 -1.34
CA THR A 61 3.18 6.70 -2.11
C THR A 61 2.32 7.73 -1.41
N GLU A 62 2.65 9.02 -1.56
CA GLU A 62 1.80 10.16 -1.18
C GLU A 62 0.78 10.56 -2.25
#